data_AF-A0A9D8B3E7-F1
#
_entry.id   AF-A0A9D8B3E7-F1
#
_cell.length_a   1.000
_cell.length_b   1.000
_cell.length_c   1.000
_cell.angle_alpha   90.00
_cell.angle_beta   90.00
_cell.angle_gamma   90.00
#
_symmetry.space_group_name_H-M   'P 1'
#
loop_
_entity.id
_entity.type
_entity.pdbx_description
1 polymer ?
#
loop_
_entity_poly.entity_id
_entity_poly.type
_entity_poly.pdbx_seq_one_letter_code
_entity_poly.pdbx_strand_id
1 'polypeptide(L)'
;MWRIEFGFHRALARVVPATALVVLALALSACEPAYAPPDAPGIPCPQISAAEYDAAIKAGATRATATISADGIVSMETEPGTVQCATFRSSMRPCRRPNDFVIRYTLANAQIVHVRVPAGEQYRFRVQAQPTPCEIVTR
;
A
#
# COMPACT_ATOMS: atom_id res chain seq x y z
N MET A 1 17.03 66.34 56.26
CA MET A 1 16.95 67.42 55.26
C MET A 1 16.25 66.86 54.02
N TRP A 2 14.96 67.20 53.88
CA TRP A 2 14.08 67.29 52.67
C TRP A 2 14.28 66.32 51.47
N ARG A 3 13.25 65.48 51.15
CA ARG A 3 12.16 65.69 50.12
C ARG A 3 12.65 65.19 48.73
N ILE A 4 11.94 64.45 47.85
CA ILE A 4 10.55 64.46 47.36
C ILE A 4 10.25 63.09 46.71
N GLU A 5 9.02 62.57 46.91
CA GLU A 5 8.38 61.51 46.11
C GLU A 5 7.77 62.06 44.81
N PHE A 6 7.85 61.32 43.70
CA PHE A 6 6.84 61.17 42.61
C PHE A 6 7.34 59.97 41.77
N GLY A 7 6.58 58.93 41.40
CA GLY A 7 5.15 58.85 41.17
C GLY A 7 4.90 58.38 39.73
N PHE A 8 4.77 57.06 39.55
CA PHE A 8 3.82 56.38 38.65
C PHE A 8 3.82 56.67 37.12
N HIS A 9 4.16 55.66 36.28
CA HIS A 9 3.20 54.82 35.53
C HIS A 9 3.86 54.00 34.39
N ARG A 10 3.67 52.67 34.50
CA ARG A 10 3.37 51.69 33.43
C ARG A 10 4.36 51.50 32.27
N ALA A 11 4.96 50.32 32.24
CA ALA A 11 4.86 49.44 31.07
C ALA A 11 4.89 47.97 31.52
N LEU A 12 3.73 47.31 31.41
CA LEU A 12 3.56 45.87 31.57
C LEU A 12 4.20 45.18 30.36
N ALA A 13 5.46 44.76 30.46
CA ALA A 13 6.03 43.81 29.50
C ALA A 13 5.55 42.41 29.90
N ARG A 14 4.44 41.98 29.30
CA ARG A 14 3.94 40.62 29.40
C ARG A 14 5.00 39.65 28.89
N VAL A 15 5.34 38.70 29.75
CA VAL A 15 6.04 37.45 29.47
C VAL A 15 5.37 36.76 28.27
N VAL A 16 6.10 36.63 27.16
CA VAL A 16 5.68 35.77 26.04
C VAL A 16 6.32 34.40 26.29
N PRO A 17 5.54 33.35 26.61
CA PRO A 17 6.10 32.05 26.91
C PRO A 17 6.56 31.37 25.60
N ALA A 18 7.79 30.85 25.61
CA ALA A 18 8.45 30.13 24.54
C ALA A 18 7.87 28.71 24.32
N THR A 19 6.54 28.57 24.35
CA THR A 19 5.80 27.29 24.28
C THR A 19 4.97 27.15 23.01
N ALA A 20 5.29 27.90 21.95
CA ALA A 20 4.54 27.88 20.69
C ALA A 20 5.21 27.09 19.55
N LEU A 21 6.37 26.48 19.76
CA LEU A 21 7.17 25.87 18.68
C LEU A 21 7.08 24.34 18.54
N VAL A 22 6.40 23.65 19.47
CA VAL A 22 6.35 22.16 19.46
C VAL A 22 5.14 21.61 18.70
N VAL A 23 4.10 22.40 18.44
CA VAL A 23 2.85 21.91 17.83
C VAL A 23 2.90 21.83 16.30
N LEU A 24 3.89 22.48 15.65
CA LEU A 24 3.96 22.55 14.19
C LEU A 24 4.74 21.39 13.51
N ALA A 25 5.20 20.39 14.28
CA ALA A 25 5.96 19.26 13.73
C ALA A 25 5.11 18.00 13.46
N LEU A 26 3.82 18.00 13.83
CA LEU A 26 2.94 16.82 13.68
C LEU A 26 2.10 16.83 12.38
N ALA A 27 2.27 17.82 11.51
CA ALA A 27 1.47 17.96 10.28
C ALA A 27 2.09 17.33 9.01
N LEU A 28 3.21 16.61 9.11
CA LEU A 28 3.91 16.02 7.95
C LEU A 28 3.72 14.50 7.80
N SER A 29 2.92 13.84 8.64
CA SER A 29 2.69 12.38 8.54
C SER A 29 1.53 11.98 7.62
N ALA A 30 0.89 12.93 6.94
CA ALA A 30 -0.16 12.66 5.94
C ALA A 30 0.41 12.66 4.51
N CYS A 31 1.41 11.83 4.27
CA CYS A 31 1.80 11.43 2.92
C CYS A 31 1.88 9.91 2.89
N GLU A 32 0.72 9.26 3.05
CA GLU A 32 0.62 7.92 2.47
C GLU A 32 0.93 8.06 0.98
N PRO A 33 1.85 7.27 0.42
CA PRO A 33 2.28 7.44 -0.95
C PRO A 33 1.06 7.30 -1.85
N ALA A 34 0.67 8.40 -2.51
CA ALA A 34 -0.47 8.45 -3.41
C ALA A 34 -0.49 7.20 -4.28
N TYR A 35 -1.63 6.50 -4.33
CA TYR A 35 -1.76 5.28 -5.14
C TYR A 35 -1.34 5.60 -6.57
N ALA A 36 -0.55 4.71 -7.19
CA ALA A 36 -0.15 4.90 -8.57
C ALA A 36 -1.39 5.06 -9.48
N PRO A 37 -1.32 5.93 -10.50
CA PRO A 37 -2.45 6.13 -11.40
C PRO A 37 -2.73 4.84 -12.21
N PRO A 38 -3.95 4.66 -12.75
CA PRO A 38 -4.33 3.43 -13.46
C PRO A 38 -3.45 3.08 -14.65
N ASP A 39 -2.83 4.08 -15.29
CA ASP A 39 -1.96 3.97 -16.45
C ASP A 39 -0.46 3.83 -16.10
N ALA A 40 -0.10 3.86 -14.80
CA ALA A 40 1.28 3.70 -14.36
C ALA A 40 1.93 2.43 -14.96
N PRO A 41 3.23 2.45 -15.28
CA PRO A 41 3.91 1.26 -15.78
C PRO A 41 3.87 0.14 -14.74
N GLY A 42 3.88 -1.11 -15.21
CA GLY A 42 3.88 -2.27 -14.34
C GLY A 42 4.74 -3.38 -14.92
N ILE A 43 5.31 -4.19 -14.05
CA ILE A 43 6.05 -5.40 -14.41
C ILE A 43 5.23 -6.62 -13.98
N PRO A 44 5.30 -7.74 -14.70
CA PRO A 44 4.66 -8.98 -14.27
C PRO A 44 5.12 -9.36 -12.85
N CYS A 45 4.18 -9.80 -12.02
CA CYS A 45 4.55 -10.32 -10.70
C CYS A 45 5.54 -11.49 -10.85
N PRO A 46 6.63 -11.51 -10.06
CA PRO A 46 7.66 -12.53 -10.17
C PRO A 46 7.05 -13.91 -9.94
N GLN A 47 7.35 -14.82 -10.88
CA GLN A 47 7.02 -16.23 -10.72
C GLN A 47 7.95 -16.85 -9.68
N ILE A 48 7.37 -17.70 -8.84
CA ILE A 48 8.07 -18.42 -7.79
C ILE A 48 7.82 -19.91 -7.93
N SER A 49 8.69 -20.73 -7.36
CA SER A 49 8.48 -22.17 -7.27
C SER A 49 7.32 -22.51 -6.32
N ALA A 50 6.80 -23.73 -6.44
CA ALA A 50 5.80 -24.24 -5.50
C ALA A 50 6.32 -24.28 -4.05
N ALA A 51 7.62 -24.60 -3.87
CA ALA A 51 8.25 -24.61 -2.56
C ALA A 51 8.31 -23.21 -1.92
N GLU A 52 8.64 -22.18 -2.71
CA GLU A 52 8.62 -20.79 -2.26
C GLU A 52 7.20 -20.30 -1.95
N TYR A 53 6.20 -20.76 -2.71
CA TYR A 53 4.79 -20.46 -2.47
C TYR A 53 4.35 -21.00 -1.09
N ASP A 54 4.64 -22.26 -0.82
CA ASP A 54 4.32 -22.89 0.47
C ASP A 54 5.11 -22.27 1.63
N ALA A 55 6.38 -21.91 1.40
CA ALA A 55 7.19 -21.22 2.40
C ALA A 55 6.63 -19.82 2.73
N ALA A 56 6.19 -19.06 1.73
CA ALA A 56 5.57 -17.76 1.93
C ALA A 56 4.25 -17.87 2.71
N ILE A 57 3.40 -18.87 2.41
CA ILE A 57 2.17 -19.12 3.19
C ILE A 57 2.52 -19.41 4.66
N LYS A 58 3.50 -20.29 4.91
CA LYS A 58 3.97 -20.58 6.28
C LYS A 58 4.52 -19.35 7.01
N ALA A 59 5.08 -18.40 6.26
CA ALA A 59 5.56 -17.12 6.79
C ALA A 59 4.44 -16.08 6.99
N GLY A 60 3.18 -16.40 6.69
CA GLY A 60 2.04 -15.49 6.88
C GLY A 60 1.64 -14.68 5.64
N ALA A 61 2.07 -15.10 4.45
CA ALA A 61 1.59 -14.50 3.21
C ALA A 61 0.08 -14.72 3.04
N THR A 62 -0.62 -13.70 2.56
CA THR A 62 -2.01 -13.86 2.11
C THR A 62 -2.02 -14.71 0.85
N ARG A 63 -2.88 -15.72 0.81
CA ARG A 63 -3.02 -16.60 -0.35
C ARG A 63 -4.25 -16.26 -1.20
N ALA A 64 -4.09 -16.45 -2.50
CA ALA A 64 -5.19 -16.53 -3.44
C ALA A 64 -5.00 -17.71 -4.42
N THR A 65 -6.12 -18.19 -4.94
CA THR A 65 -6.17 -19.12 -6.05
C THR A 65 -6.96 -18.48 -7.18
N ALA A 66 -6.44 -18.56 -8.40
CA ALA A 66 -7.09 -18.00 -9.56
C ALA A 66 -7.08 -18.99 -10.73
N THR A 67 -8.18 -19.01 -11.47
CA THR A 67 -8.31 -19.80 -12.70
C THR A 67 -8.48 -18.83 -13.85
N ILE A 68 -7.65 -18.98 -14.88
CA ILE A 68 -7.74 -18.24 -16.13
C ILE A 68 -8.32 -19.19 -17.17
N SER A 69 -9.59 -19.00 -17.52
CA SER A 69 -10.23 -19.77 -18.57
C SER A 69 -9.81 -19.30 -19.97
N ALA A 70 -10.09 -20.12 -20.98
CA ALA A 70 -9.66 -19.86 -22.37
C ALA A 70 -10.24 -18.57 -22.98
N ASP A 71 -11.35 -18.09 -22.44
CA ASP A 71 -12.01 -16.82 -22.78
C ASP A 71 -11.42 -15.59 -22.04
N GLY A 72 -10.37 -15.79 -21.25
CA GLY A 72 -9.71 -14.73 -20.48
C GLY A 72 -10.44 -14.32 -19.20
N ILE A 73 -11.51 -15.03 -18.83
CA ILE A 73 -12.16 -14.83 -17.52
C ILE A 73 -11.22 -15.30 -16.42
N VAL A 74 -11.05 -14.45 -15.41
CA VAL A 74 -10.27 -14.76 -14.22
C VAL A 74 -11.24 -14.92 -13.05
N SER A 75 -11.43 -16.15 -12.60
CA SER A 75 -12.04 -16.42 -11.30
C SER A 75 -10.94 -16.41 -10.25
N MET A 76 -11.09 -15.64 -9.17
CA MET A 76 -10.11 -15.57 -8.09
C MET A 76 -10.80 -15.65 -6.74
N GLU A 77 -10.27 -16.52 -5.89
CA GLU A 77 -10.67 -16.66 -4.50
C GLU A 77 -9.47 -16.35 -3.60
N THR A 78 -9.67 -15.43 -2.66
CA THR A 78 -8.72 -15.13 -1.58
C THR A 78 -9.12 -15.90 -0.33
N GLU A 79 -8.15 -16.15 0.55
CA GLU A 79 -8.43 -16.81 1.84
C GLU A 79 -9.56 -16.13 2.65
N PRO A 80 -10.41 -16.90 3.37
CA PRO A 80 -11.43 -16.34 4.23
C PRO A 80 -10.89 -15.26 5.18
N GLY A 81 -11.62 -14.14 5.30
CA GLY A 81 -11.19 -12.99 6.09
C GLY A 81 -10.22 -12.04 5.39
N THR A 82 -9.76 -12.37 4.17
CA THR A 82 -8.94 -11.46 3.37
C THR A 82 -9.83 -10.43 2.67
N VAL A 83 -9.59 -9.14 2.94
CA VAL A 83 -10.20 -8.06 2.16
C VAL A 83 -9.50 -7.98 0.81
N GLN A 84 -10.26 -8.14 -0.28
CA GLN A 84 -9.73 -7.98 -1.63
C GLN A 84 -9.77 -6.50 -2.03
N CYS A 85 -8.58 -5.96 -2.30
CA CYS A 85 -8.35 -4.54 -2.55
C CYS A 85 -8.05 -4.23 -4.03
N ALA A 86 -7.45 -5.17 -4.77
CA ALA A 86 -7.27 -5.10 -6.21
C ALA A 86 -8.43 -5.84 -6.90
N THR A 87 -9.00 -5.26 -7.96
CA THR A 87 -10.12 -5.86 -8.70
C THR A 87 -9.76 -6.00 -10.18
N PHE A 88 -10.36 -7.00 -10.84
CA PHE A 88 -10.27 -7.21 -12.29
C PHE A 88 -11.15 -6.25 -13.12
N ARG A 89 -11.78 -5.24 -12.48
CA ARG A 89 -12.71 -4.31 -13.12
C ARG A 89 -12.00 -3.03 -13.57
N SER A 90 -12.66 -2.30 -14.47
CA SER A 90 -12.14 -1.17 -15.26
C SER A 90 -11.40 -0.06 -14.49
N SER A 91 -11.64 0.09 -13.17
CA SER A 91 -10.90 1.09 -12.38
C SER A 91 -9.48 0.67 -12.00
N MET A 92 -9.09 -0.60 -12.22
CA MET A 92 -7.74 -1.18 -12.01
C MET A 92 -7.00 -0.56 -10.82
N ARG A 93 -7.70 -0.45 -9.68
CA ARG A 93 -7.15 0.22 -8.50
C ARG A 93 -5.96 -0.59 -7.98
N PRO A 94 -4.75 0.01 -7.90
CA PRO A 94 -3.63 -0.68 -7.31
C PRO A 94 -3.88 -0.92 -5.81
N CYS A 95 -3.40 -2.03 -5.31
CA CYS A 95 -3.42 -2.38 -3.90
C CYS A 95 -2.00 -2.46 -3.35
N ARG A 96 -1.86 -2.24 -2.05
CA ARG A 96 -0.66 -2.53 -1.28
C ARG A 96 -1.04 -3.33 -0.04
N ARG A 97 -0.31 -4.41 0.25
CA ARG A 97 -0.53 -5.25 1.44
C ARG A 97 0.68 -5.17 2.38
N PRO A 98 0.47 -5.24 3.70
CA PRO A 98 1.56 -5.22 4.67
C PRO A 98 2.36 -6.53 4.71
N ASN A 99 1.76 -7.63 4.26
CA ASN A 99 2.38 -8.94 4.11
C ASN A 99 2.48 -9.33 2.64
N ASP A 100 3.28 -10.34 2.35
CA ASP A 100 3.36 -10.93 1.02
C ASP A 100 1.98 -11.39 0.55
N PHE A 101 1.77 -11.32 -0.76
CA PHE A 101 0.58 -11.87 -1.39
C PHE A 101 1.00 -12.87 -2.47
N VAL A 102 0.58 -14.12 -2.29
CA VAL A 102 0.93 -15.21 -3.19
C VAL A 102 -0.32 -15.73 -3.89
N ILE A 103 -0.19 -15.96 -5.20
CA ILE A 103 -1.30 -16.38 -6.05
C ILE A 103 -0.91 -17.65 -6.78
N ARG A 104 -1.76 -18.67 -6.68
CA ARG A 104 -1.69 -19.87 -7.52
C ARG A 104 -2.65 -19.69 -8.69
N TYR A 105 -2.10 -19.58 -9.90
CA TYR A 105 -2.86 -19.54 -11.15
C TYR A 105 -2.97 -20.93 -11.76
N THR A 106 -4.17 -21.32 -12.14
CA THR A 106 -4.43 -22.41 -13.08
C THR A 106 -4.73 -21.78 -14.44
N LEU A 107 -3.84 -21.98 -15.41
CA LEU A 107 -3.98 -21.48 -16.77
C LEU A 107 -4.93 -22.37 -17.60
N ALA A 108 -5.35 -21.88 -18.77
CA ALA A 108 -6.30 -22.57 -19.65
C ALA A 108 -5.82 -23.97 -20.12
N ASN A 109 -4.50 -24.19 -20.18
CA ASN A 109 -3.86 -25.48 -20.50
C ASN A 109 -3.65 -26.38 -19.27
N ALA A 110 -4.31 -26.09 -18.15
CA ALA A 110 -4.10 -26.73 -16.84
C ALA A 110 -2.70 -26.55 -16.22
N GLN A 111 -1.85 -25.69 -16.80
CA GLN A 111 -0.56 -25.35 -16.21
C GLN A 111 -0.77 -24.53 -14.93
N ILE A 112 0.02 -24.85 -13.91
CA ILE A 112 0.03 -24.11 -12.64
C ILE A 112 1.21 -23.14 -12.63
N VAL A 113 0.92 -21.88 -12.31
CA VAL A 113 1.92 -20.83 -12.12
C VAL A 113 1.72 -20.22 -10.74
N HIS A 114 2.81 -20.09 -9.98
CA HIS A 114 2.79 -19.39 -8.70
C HIS A 114 3.48 -18.05 -8.87
N VAL A 115 2.89 -17.00 -8.33
CA VAL A 115 3.51 -15.67 -8.29
C VAL A 115 3.50 -15.12 -6.87
N ARG A 116 4.40 -14.16 -6.64
CA ARG A 116 4.48 -13.41 -5.38
C ARG A 116 4.44 -11.92 -5.65
N VAL A 117 3.67 -11.20 -4.86
CA VAL A 117 3.81 -9.77 -4.63
C VAL A 117 4.50 -9.61 -3.28
N PRO A 118 5.71 -9.04 -3.22
CA PRO A 118 6.38 -8.77 -1.96
C PRO A 118 5.58 -7.82 -1.07
N ALA A 119 5.70 -7.98 0.24
CA ALA A 119 5.12 -7.08 1.23
C ALA A 119 5.49 -5.61 0.93
N GLY A 120 4.50 -4.71 1.03
CA GLY A 120 4.68 -3.28 0.79
C GLY A 120 4.71 -2.87 -0.69
N GLU A 121 4.82 -3.82 -1.63
CA GLU A 121 4.73 -3.52 -3.05
C GLU A 121 3.32 -3.15 -3.47
N GLN A 122 3.23 -2.24 -4.44
CA GLN A 122 1.97 -1.86 -5.06
C GLN A 122 1.70 -2.79 -6.24
N TYR A 123 0.54 -3.42 -6.29
CA TYR A 123 0.18 -4.36 -7.35
C TYR A 123 -1.22 -4.09 -7.89
N ARG A 124 -1.51 -4.52 -9.11
CA ARG A 124 -2.84 -4.48 -9.73
C ARG A 124 -3.10 -5.72 -10.55
N PHE A 125 -4.35 -5.90 -10.97
CA PHE A 125 -4.72 -6.93 -11.94
C PHE A 125 -5.05 -6.30 -13.29
N ARG A 126 -4.22 -6.55 -14.28
CA ARG A 126 -4.44 -6.18 -15.69
C ARG A 126 -4.78 -7.47 -16.44
N VAL A 127 -6.05 -7.66 -16.80
CA VAL A 127 -6.54 -8.90 -17.46
C VAL A 127 -5.80 -9.22 -18.78
N GLN A 128 -5.28 -8.19 -19.45
CA GLN A 128 -4.50 -8.30 -20.69
C GLN A 128 -3.02 -8.65 -20.46
N ALA A 129 -2.52 -8.59 -19.22
CA ALA A 129 -1.13 -8.91 -18.91
C ALA A 129 -0.88 -10.42 -19.02
N GLN A 130 0.28 -10.77 -19.57
CA GLN A 130 0.71 -12.15 -19.79
C GLN A 130 2.02 -12.41 -19.02
N PRO A 131 2.26 -13.64 -18.52
CA PRO A 131 1.39 -14.83 -18.61
C PRO A 131 0.29 -14.87 -17.53
N THR A 132 0.29 -13.92 -16.60
CA THR A 132 -0.75 -13.80 -15.57
C THR A 132 -1.20 -12.34 -15.45
N PRO A 133 -2.42 -12.08 -14.97
CA PRO A 133 -2.94 -10.73 -14.81
C PRO A 133 -2.22 -9.87 -13.76
N CYS A 134 -1.37 -10.47 -12.92
CA CYS A 134 -0.74 -9.78 -11.80
C CYS A 134 0.42 -8.90 -12.29
N GLU A 135 0.35 -7.61 -11.96
CA GLU A 135 1.44 -6.66 -12.18
C GLU A 135 1.85 -5.97 -10.87
N ILE A 136 3.15 -5.84 -10.63
CA ILE A 136 3.71 -4.89 -9.66
C ILE A 136 3.81 -3.54 -10.38
N VAL A 137 3.23 -2.51 -9.79
CA VAL A 137 3.21 -1.15 -10.35
C VAL A 137 4.52 -0.46 -10.02
N THR A 138 5.28 -0.12 -11.05
CA THR A 138 6.52 0.64 -10.94
C THR A 138 6.18 2.13 -10.91
N ARG A 139 6.75 2.88 -9.95
CA ARG A 139 6.61 4.33 -9.84
C ARG A 139 7.77 5.05 -10.50
#